data_AF-A0AAW5L7L5-F1
#
_entry.id   AF-A0AAW5L7L5-F1
#
_cell.length_a   1.000
_cell.length_b   1.000
_cell.length_c   1.000
_cell.angle_alpha   90.00
_cell.angle_beta   90.00
_cell.angle_gamma   90.00
#
_symmetry.space_group_name_H-M   'P 1'
#
loop_
_entity.id
_entity.type
_entity.pdbx_description
1 polymer ?
#
loop_
_entity_poly.entity_id
_entity_poly.type
_entity_poly.pdbx_seq_one_letter_code
_entity_poly.pdbx_strand_id
1 'polypeptide(L)'
;MNLQELILQVNRDVDDIFENGDIQHWLNRALDDITPIARIEKRATLEYPYTLPNDVQDIERVMQTNTVFPRIPVGEEQQQGYWVWGNELMIPGGSQQPIEVYYVKKLSHLKGMEDVPEIDSPYHDLLIL
;
A
#
# COMPACT_ATOMS: atom_id res chain seq x y z
N MET A 1 6.42 18.85 -3.39
CA MET A 1 5.16 19.59 -3.57
C MET A 1 4.04 18.93 -2.79
N ASN A 2 3.22 19.68 -2.06
CA ASN A 2 2.01 19.16 -1.39
C ASN A 2 0.78 19.13 -2.34
N LEU A 3 -0.35 18.56 -1.89
CA LEU A 3 -1.58 18.45 -2.68
C LEU A 3 -2.07 19.82 -3.20
N GLN A 4 -2.02 20.86 -2.38
CA GLN A 4 -2.42 22.20 -2.80
C GLN A 4 -1.58 22.71 -3.96
N GLU A 5 -0.27 22.56 -3.89
CA GLU A 5 0.67 22.96 -4.95
C GLU A 5 0.45 22.16 -6.22
N LEU A 6 0.19 20.86 -6.12
CA LEU A 6 -0.13 19.99 -7.26
C LEU A 6 -1.40 20.46 -7.97
N ILE A 7 -2.48 20.71 -7.22
CA ILE A 7 -3.75 21.21 -7.77
C ILE A 7 -3.56 22.55 -8.47
N LEU A 8 -2.75 23.45 -7.90
CA LEU A 8 -2.45 24.74 -8.52
C LEU A 8 -1.67 24.61 -9.83
N GLN A 9 -0.72 23.67 -9.93
CA GLN A 9 -0.02 23.43 -11.20
C GLN A 9 -0.95 22.84 -12.25
N VAL A 10 -1.77 21.84 -11.92
CA VAL A 10 -2.75 21.26 -12.87
C VAL A 10 -3.65 22.37 -13.44
N ASN A 11 -4.25 23.19 -12.58
CA ASN A 11 -5.10 24.30 -13.00
C ASN A 11 -4.37 25.40 -13.77
N ARG A 12 -3.04 25.52 -13.63
CA ARG A 12 -2.25 26.49 -14.41
C ARG A 12 -2.00 25.98 -15.83
N ASP A 13 -1.83 24.67 -15.98
CA ASP A 13 -1.41 24.06 -17.23
C ASP A 13 -2.61 23.64 -18.11
N VAL A 14 -3.83 23.61 -17.54
CA VAL A 14 -5.09 23.41 -18.27
C VAL A 14 -5.86 24.73 -18.44
N ASP A 15 -6.50 24.90 -19.60
CA ASP A 15 -7.36 26.07 -19.90
C ASP A 15 -8.77 25.95 -19.26
N ASP A 16 -9.10 24.78 -18.72
CA ASP A 16 -10.39 24.46 -18.09
C ASP A 16 -10.35 24.66 -16.57
N ILE A 17 -11.51 24.97 -15.96
CA ILE A 17 -11.65 25.07 -14.51
C ILE A 17 -12.23 23.75 -13.98
N PHE A 18 -11.43 23.00 -13.24
CA PHE A 18 -11.87 21.79 -12.56
C PHE A 18 -12.07 22.04 -11.07
N GLU A 19 -12.98 21.28 -10.45
CA GLU A 19 -13.09 21.30 -9.00
C GLU A 19 -11.86 20.64 -8.37
N ASN A 20 -11.39 21.19 -7.23
CA ASN A 20 -10.24 20.62 -6.51
C ASN A 20 -10.43 19.14 -6.16
N GLY A 21 -11.68 18.71 -5.92
CA GLY A 21 -12.01 17.32 -5.64
C GLY A 21 -11.77 16.39 -6.83
N ASP A 22 -12.04 16.84 -8.05
CA ASP A 22 -11.80 16.06 -9.27
C ASP A 22 -10.30 15.88 -9.51
N ILE A 23 -9.53 16.97 -9.38
CA ILE A 23 -8.07 16.93 -9.52
C ILE A 23 -7.46 16.03 -8.44
N GLN A 24 -7.89 16.16 -7.19
CA GLN A 24 -7.45 15.28 -6.09
C GLN A 24 -7.79 13.81 -6.39
N HIS A 25 -8.95 13.52 -6.96
CA HIS A 25 -9.32 12.17 -7.36
C HIS A 25 -8.38 11.63 -8.45
N TRP A 26 -8.05 12.43 -9.46
CA TRP A 26 -7.09 12.04 -10.51
C TRP A 26 -5.68 11.81 -9.96
N LEU A 27 -5.20 12.68 -9.08
CA LEU A 27 -3.90 12.53 -8.42
C LEU A 27 -3.85 11.23 -7.60
N ASN A 28 -4.90 10.92 -6.84
CA ASN A 28 -4.98 9.67 -6.08
C ASN A 28 -5.03 8.44 -6.99
N ARG A 29 -5.71 8.53 -8.13
CA ARG A 29 -5.70 7.47 -9.14
C ARG A 29 -4.31 7.28 -9.75
N ALA A 30 -3.59 8.36 -10.03
CA ALA A 30 -2.21 8.26 -10.52
C ALA A 30 -1.29 7.59 -9.48
N LEU A 31 -1.48 7.88 -8.18
CA LEU A 31 -0.76 7.18 -7.09
C LEU A 31 -1.11 5.69 -7.03
N ASP A 32 -2.37 5.32 -7.26
CA ASP A 32 -2.78 3.92 -7.35
C ASP A 32 -2.11 3.21 -8.55
N ASP A 33 -2.00 3.89 -9.70
CA ASP A 33 -1.35 3.35 -10.91
C ASP A 33 0.18 3.21 -10.75
N ILE A 34 0.82 4.11 -9.97
CA ILE A 34 2.26 4.09 -9.69
C ILE A 34 2.61 3.05 -8.62
N THR A 35 1.69 2.77 -7.68
CA THR A 35 1.91 1.89 -6.53
C THR A 35 2.60 0.54 -6.88
N PRO A 36 2.19 -0.22 -7.92
CA PRO A 36 2.88 -1.44 -8.36
C PRO A 36 4.32 -1.26 -8.81
N ILE A 37 4.70 -0.06 -9.26
CA ILE A 37 6.02 0.26 -9.79
C ILE A 37 6.92 0.80 -8.68
N ALA A 38 6.38 1.63 -7.79
CA ALA A 38 7.14 2.22 -6.68
C ALA A 38 7.67 1.18 -5.69
N ARG A 39 6.93 0.07 -5.50
CA ARG A 39 7.31 -1.08 -4.67
C ARG A 39 7.92 -0.70 -3.30
N ILE A 40 7.28 0.23 -2.58
CA ILE A 40 7.78 0.66 -1.27
C ILE A 40 7.63 -0.48 -0.26
N GLU A 41 8.75 -1.01 0.21
CA GLU A 41 8.78 -2.09 1.17
C GLU A 41 8.53 -1.59 2.61
N LYS A 42 7.78 -2.37 3.38
CA LYS A 42 7.48 -2.11 4.78
C LYS A 42 7.44 -3.41 5.57
N ARG A 43 7.72 -3.30 6.86
CA ARG A 43 7.61 -4.40 7.82
C ARG A 43 6.55 -4.07 8.86
N ALA A 44 5.71 -5.04 9.19
CA ALA A 44 4.81 -4.99 10.34
C ALA A 44 4.96 -6.26 11.18
N THR A 45 4.81 -6.11 12.50
CA THR A 45 4.67 -7.24 13.41
C THR A 45 3.19 -7.39 13.72
N LEU A 46 2.63 -8.57 13.48
CA LEU A 46 1.21 -8.86 13.67
C LEU A 46 1.02 -9.80 14.85
N GLU A 47 0.00 -9.53 15.66
CA GLU A 47 -0.45 -10.39 16.75
C GLU A 47 -1.72 -11.16 16.33
N TYR A 48 -2.00 -12.28 16.98
CA TYR A 48 -3.18 -13.09 16.65
C TYR A 48 -4.48 -12.43 17.16
N PRO A 49 -5.56 -12.33 16.36
CA PRO A 49 -5.68 -12.74 14.95
C PRO A 49 -4.91 -11.80 14.01
N TYR A 50 -4.12 -12.39 13.10
CA TYR A 50 -3.19 -11.65 12.26
C TYR A 50 -3.91 -10.82 11.19
N THR A 51 -4.25 -9.60 11.54
CA THR A 51 -4.89 -8.65 10.62
C THR A 51 -3.82 -7.93 9.82
N LEU A 52 -3.90 -7.99 8.49
CA LEU A 52 -3.00 -7.29 7.61
C LEU A 52 -3.26 -5.77 7.68
N PRO A 53 -2.21 -4.94 7.54
CA PRO A 53 -2.39 -3.50 7.36
C PRO A 53 -3.20 -3.17 6.10
N ASN A 54 -4.04 -2.14 6.16
CA ASN A 54 -4.90 -1.76 5.02
C ASN A 54 -4.11 -1.27 3.79
N ASP A 55 -2.86 -0.85 4.01
CA ASP A 55 -1.92 -0.43 2.98
C ASP A 55 -1.16 -1.60 2.35
N VAL A 56 -1.43 -2.87 2.70
CA VAL A 56 -0.79 -4.01 2.03
C VAL A 56 -1.22 -4.06 0.57
N GLN A 57 -0.24 -4.02 -0.35
CA GLN A 57 -0.43 -4.32 -1.75
C GLN A 57 -0.09 -5.78 -2.05
N ASP A 58 1.11 -6.21 -1.67
CA ASP A 58 1.59 -7.57 -1.87
C ASP A 58 2.48 -8.02 -0.72
N ILE A 59 2.48 -9.31 -0.41
CA ILE A 59 3.23 -9.89 0.70
C ILE A 59 4.47 -10.58 0.13
N GLU A 60 5.64 -10.04 0.46
CA GLU A 60 6.93 -10.60 0.06
C GLU A 60 7.36 -11.75 0.97
N ARG A 61 7.13 -11.60 2.28
CA ARG A 61 7.57 -12.59 3.27
C ARG A 61 6.73 -12.58 4.54
N VAL A 62 6.49 -13.78 5.07
CA VAL A 62 5.90 -13.98 6.39
C VAL A 62 6.86 -14.83 7.21
N MET A 63 7.21 -14.38 8.41
CA MET A 63 8.16 -15.07 9.27
C MET A 63 7.69 -15.13 10.73
N GLN A 64 8.07 -16.19 11.43
CA GLN A 64 7.96 -16.32 12.89
C GLN A 64 9.26 -16.91 13.41
N THR A 65 9.98 -16.19 14.28
CA THR A 65 11.18 -16.69 14.97
C THR A 65 12.17 -17.38 14.01
N ASN A 66 12.54 -16.69 12.92
CA ASN A 66 13.40 -17.16 11.81
C ASN A 66 12.85 -18.28 10.91
N THR A 67 11.62 -18.74 11.12
CA THR A 67 10.95 -19.65 10.19
C THR A 67 10.17 -18.82 9.15
N VAL A 68 10.46 -19.03 7.87
CA VAL A 68 9.73 -18.40 6.77
C VAL A 68 8.57 -19.31 6.36
N PHE A 69 7.36 -18.76 6.30
CA PHE A 69 6.18 -19.50 5.83
C PHE A 69 5.97 -19.25 4.33
N PRO A 70 5.93 -20.29 3.48
CA PRO A 70 5.55 -20.13 2.09
C PRO A 70 4.05 -19.84 1.97
N ARG A 71 3.66 -19.15 0.89
CA ARG A 71 2.24 -18.95 0.57
C ARG A 71 1.66 -20.27 0.04
N ILE A 72 0.52 -20.67 0.58
CA ILE A 72 -0.21 -21.87 0.18
C ILE A 72 -1.62 -21.49 -0.32
N PRO A 73 -2.29 -22.36 -1.10
CA PRO A 73 -3.67 -22.13 -1.51
C PRO A 73 -4.61 -22.03 -0.32
N VAL A 74 -5.66 -21.24 -0.47
CA VAL A 74 -6.67 -21.05 0.57
C VAL A 74 -7.33 -22.37 0.92
N GLY A 75 -7.37 -22.70 2.22
CA GLY A 75 -8.04 -23.90 2.73
C GLY A 75 -7.17 -25.16 2.73
N GLU A 76 -5.91 -25.08 2.30
CA GLU A 76 -4.98 -26.21 2.39
C GLU A 76 -4.36 -26.33 3.79
N GLU A 77 -5.17 -26.72 4.76
CA GLU A 77 -4.79 -26.88 6.18
C GLU A 77 -3.70 -27.95 6.42
N GLN A 78 -3.49 -28.85 5.45
CA GLN A 78 -2.50 -29.93 5.56
C GLN A 78 -1.09 -29.49 5.16
N GLN A 79 -0.94 -28.32 4.51
CA GLN A 79 0.37 -27.79 4.12
C GLN A 79 0.88 -26.80 5.17
N GLN A 80 2.19 -26.83 5.40
CA GLN A 80 2.85 -25.86 6.28
C GLN A 80 3.11 -24.57 5.49
N GLY A 81 2.39 -23.50 5.82
CA GLY A 81 2.52 -22.22 5.13
C GLY A 81 1.54 -21.18 5.67
N TYR A 82 1.26 -20.15 4.87
CA TYR A 82 0.22 -19.18 5.15
C TYR A 82 -0.69 -18.98 3.94
N TRP A 83 -1.95 -18.63 4.20
CA TRP A 83 -2.82 -18.05 3.17
C TRP A 83 -3.44 -16.75 3.70
N VAL A 84 -4.02 -15.98 2.78
CA VAL A 84 -4.72 -14.73 3.10
C VAL A 84 -6.18 -14.89 2.72
N TRP A 85 -7.07 -14.51 3.62
CA TRP A 85 -8.51 -14.44 3.37
C TRP A 85 -9.03 -13.06 3.77
N GLY A 86 -9.45 -12.26 2.78
CA GLY A 86 -9.78 -10.86 3.02
C GLY A 86 -8.56 -10.10 3.56
N ASN A 87 -8.68 -9.56 4.77
CA ASN A 87 -7.60 -8.84 5.46
C ASN A 87 -6.94 -9.66 6.58
N GLU A 88 -7.20 -10.98 6.62
CA GLU A 88 -6.65 -11.86 7.64
C GLU A 88 -5.59 -12.79 7.03
N LEU A 89 -4.48 -12.94 7.74
CA LEU A 89 -3.42 -13.88 7.44
C LEU A 89 -3.58 -15.11 8.34
N MET A 90 -3.66 -16.28 7.73
CA MET A 90 -3.88 -17.54 8.42
C MET A 90 -2.64 -18.44 8.30
N ILE A 91 -2.23 -19.04 9.42
CA ILE A 91 -1.13 -20.01 9.48
C ILE A 91 -1.69 -21.30 10.09
N PRO A 92 -1.89 -22.38 9.32
CA PRO A 92 -2.42 -23.65 9.81
C PRO A 92 -1.51 -24.27 10.87
N GLY A 93 -2.09 -24.65 12.01
CA GLY A 93 -1.31 -25.18 13.13
C GLY A 93 -0.26 -24.20 13.67
N GLY A 94 -0.32 -22.92 13.29
CA GLY A 94 0.59 -21.89 13.73
C GLY A 94 0.45 -21.63 15.23
N SER A 95 1.58 -21.37 15.88
CA SER A 95 1.55 -20.83 17.25
C SER A 95 0.97 -19.42 17.21
N GLN A 96 0.14 -19.04 18.20
CA GLN A 96 -0.42 -17.68 18.34
C GLN A 96 0.65 -16.62 18.74
N GLN A 97 1.91 -16.87 18.39
CA GLN A 97 3.00 -15.93 18.62
C GLN A 97 3.00 -14.82 17.56
N PRO A 98 3.56 -13.65 17.87
CA PRO A 98 3.69 -12.59 16.88
C PRO A 98 4.45 -13.05 15.63
N ILE A 99 4.03 -12.56 14.47
CA ILE A 99 4.68 -12.83 13.19
C ILE A 99 5.17 -11.52 12.58
N GLU A 100 6.25 -11.60 11.81
CA GLU A 100 6.75 -10.50 11.00
C GLU A 100 6.27 -10.67 9.57
N VAL A 101 5.62 -9.64 9.03
CA VAL A 101 5.20 -9.56 7.64
C VAL A 101 5.99 -8.46 6.95
N TYR A 102 6.67 -8.84 5.88
CA TYR A 102 7.34 -7.95 4.94
C TYR A 102 6.46 -7.85 3.71
N TYR A 103 6.07 -6.63 3.36
CA TYR A 103 5.10 -6.38 2.31
C TYR A 103 5.47 -5.13 1.52
N VAL A 104 5.01 -5.10 0.28
CA VAL A 104 4.95 -3.87 -0.52
C VAL A 104 3.69 -3.12 -0.10
N LYS A 105 3.84 -1.85 0.29
CA LYS A 105 2.73 -0.99 0.68
C LYS A 105 2.19 -0.19 -0.50
N LYS A 106 0.90 0.13 -0.45
CA LYS A 106 0.24 1.11 -1.32
C LYS A 106 0.71 2.53 -0.96
N LEU A 107 0.81 3.38 -1.98
CA LEU A 107 1.02 4.81 -1.76
C LEU A 107 -0.22 5.40 -1.06
N SER A 108 0.02 6.21 -0.05
CA SER A 108 -1.07 6.87 0.67
C SER A 108 -1.80 7.86 -0.23
N HIS A 109 -3.13 7.80 -0.21
CA HIS A 109 -3.96 8.84 -0.86
C HIS A 109 -3.79 10.17 -0.16
N LEU A 110 -3.71 11.23 -0.95
CA LEU A 110 -3.73 12.63 -0.52
C LEU A 110 -5.16 12.99 -0.13
N LYS A 111 -5.38 13.35 1.14
CA LYS A 111 -6.67 13.70 1.72
C LYS A 111 -6.71 15.14 2.20
N GLY A 112 -5.64 15.59 2.84
CA GLY A 112 -5.42 16.96 3.27
C GLY A 112 -4.63 17.77 2.23
N MET A 113 -4.88 19.08 2.19
CA MET A 113 -4.18 20.00 1.26
C MET A 113 -2.66 20.07 1.50
N GLU A 114 -2.23 19.75 2.73
CA GLU A 114 -0.82 19.69 3.13
C GLU A 114 -0.19 18.32 2.90
N ASP A 115 -0.96 17.32 2.46
CA ASP A 115 -0.44 15.98 2.23
C ASP A 115 0.57 16.00 1.08
N VAL A 116 1.68 15.30 1.27
CA VAL A 116 2.75 15.17 0.28
C VAL A 116 2.73 13.75 -0.27
N PRO A 117 2.77 13.57 -1.60
CA PRO A 117 2.94 12.25 -2.21
C PRO A 117 4.12 11.49 -1.61
N GLU A 118 3.95 10.20 -1.35
CA GLU A 118 5.02 9.33 -0.86
C GLU A 118 5.94 8.85 -2.00
N ILE A 119 6.25 9.74 -2.93
CA ILE A 119 7.22 9.56 -4.00
C ILE A 119 8.26 10.68 -3.90
N ASP A 120 9.46 10.49 -4.45
CA ASP A 120 10.48 11.53 -4.36
C ASP A 120 10.05 12.80 -5.11
N SER A 121 10.35 13.96 -4.53
CA SER A 121 9.96 15.28 -5.09
C SER A 121 10.24 15.48 -6.58
N PRO A 122 11.36 14.99 -7.16
CA PRO A 122 11.62 15.14 -8.59
C PRO A 122 10.61 14.42 -9.50
N TYR A 123 9.84 13.46 -8.97
CA TYR A 123 8.83 12.72 -9.71
C TYR A 123 7.41 13.27 -9.52
N HIS A 124 7.24 14.34 -8.74
CA HIS A 124 5.92 14.93 -8.51
C HIS A 124 5.32 15.49 -9.80
N ASP A 125 6.16 16.00 -10.71
CA ASP A 125 5.73 16.50 -12.01
C ASP A 125 5.04 15.41 -12.85
N LEU A 126 5.41 14.14 -12.67
CA LEU A 126 4.77 13.01 -13.37
C LEU A 126 3.29 12.83 -12.98
N LEU A 127 2.86 13.39 -11.84
CA LEU A 127 1.47 13.35 -11.40
C LEU A 127 0.59 14.43 -12.06
N ILE A 128 1.21 15.41 -12.73
CA ILE A 128 0.58 16.65 -13.21
C ILE A 128 0.46 16.67 -14.74
N LEU A 129 1.18 15.78 -15.44
CA LEU A 129 1.27 15.71 -16.90
C LEU A 129 0.00 15.24 -17.61
#